data_AF-A0A2P8GEI4-F1
#
_entry.id   AF-A0A2P8GEI4-F1
#
_cell.length_a   1.000
_cell.length_b   1.000
_cell.length_c   1.000
_cell.angle_alpha   90.00
_cell.angle_beta   90.00
_cell.angle_gamma   90.00
#
_symmetry.space_group_name_H-M   'P 1'
#
loop_
_entity.id
_entity.type
_entity.pdbx_description
1 polymer ?
#
loop_
_entity_poly.entity_id
_entity_poly.type
_entity_poly.pdbx_seq_one_letter_code
_entity_poly.pdbx_strand_id
1 'polypeptide(L)'
;MAAIEESGGGGHGKGSGKVRGKKMSTRVDMTPMVDLGFLLITFFMLATTMSKPTSMSLAVPDKTEDQEKPTEPLKASKVLTLFMGANDDVYYLDGIAADDDKAPTELKTTRYGFDLRSVIFASQKRINAANPKDKDGNEAFVVVIKPTDVSTYKNMVDVLDEMAITKTKRYALVDALTDAEKKVLGDKVKPKN
;
A
#
# COMPACT_ATOMS: atom_id res chain seq x y z
N MET A 1 -10.96 42.21 6.74
CA MET A 1 -11.32 43.38 5.90
C MET A 1 -10.04 44.06 5.46
N ALA A 2 -9.66 43.89 4.19
CA ALA A 2 -8.50 44.56 3.59
C ALA A 2 -9.04 45.64 2.66
N ALA A 3 -8.82 46.90 3.02
CA ALA A 3 -9.31 48.01 2.24
C ALA A 3 -8.16 48.99 1.97
N ILE A 4 -8.02 49.40 0.72
CA ILE A 4 -7.03 50.38 0.29
C ILE A 4 -7.67 51.76 0.46
N GLU A 5 -7.07 52.61 1.29
CA GLU A 5 -7.43 54.03 1.37
C GLU A 5 -6.60 54.82 0.34
N GLU A 6 -7.28 55.42 -0.62
CA GLU A 6 -6.67 56.34 -1.59
C GLU A 6 -6.70 57.76 -0.99
N SER A 7 -5.54 58.27 -0.61
CA SER A 7 -5.39 59.61 -0.02
C SER A 7 -5.38 60.70 -1.13
N GLY A 8 -6.54 61.28 -1.39
CA GLY A 8 -6.69 62.43 -2.31
C GLY A 8 -7.00 63.73 -1.56
N GLY A 9 -5.98 64.58 -1.37
CA GLY A 9 -6.11 65.88 -0.69
C GLY A 9 -6.64 67.03 -1.56
N GLY A 10 -7.06 68.13 -0.88
CA GLY A 10 -6.98 69.49 -1.41
C GLY A 10 -8.26 70.37 -1.40
N GLY A 11 -8.23 71.45 -0.60
CA GLY A 11 -8.58 72.80 -1.08
C GLY A 11 -9.94 73.43 -0.72
N HIS A 12 -9.89 74.51 0.08
CA HIS A 12 -10.95 75.50 0.33
C HIS A 12 -11.47 76.21 -0.94
N GLY A 13 -12.75 76.61 -0.95
CA GLY A 13 -13.31 77.53 -1.96
C GLY A 13 -14.79 77.89 -1.73
N LYS A 14 -15.03 79.15 -1.37
CA LYS A 14 -16.34 79.81 -1.13
C LYS A 14 -17.06 80.04 -2.47
N GLY A 15 -18.35 79.69 -2.61
CA GLY A 15 -19.15 80.12 -3.77
C GLY A 15 -20.37 79.26 -4.13
N SER A 16 -21.55 79.89 -4.04
CA SER A 16 -22.86 79.59 -4.65
C SER A 16 -23.18 78.21 -5.23
N GLY A 17 -24.21 77.57 -4.65
CA GLY A 17 -25.34 77.03 -5.41
C GLY A 17 -25.05 76.01 -6.52
N LYS A 18 -24.34 74.92 -6.21
CA LYS A 18 -24.30 73.74 -7.09
C LYS A 18 -24.52 72.49 -6.26
N VAL A 19 -25.64 71.79 -6.50
CA VAL A 19 -25.93 70.50 -5.86
C VAL A 19 -24.84 69.52 -6.30
N ARG A 20 -23.84 69.32 -5.44
CA ARG A 20 -22.78 68.34 -5.66
C ARG A 20 -23.40 66.96 -5.46
N GLY A 21 -23.56 66.21 -6.55
CA GLY A 21 -23.99 64.82 -6.50
C GLY A 21 -23.12 64.02 -5.54
N LYS A 22 -23.77 63.20 -4.70
CA LYS A 22 -23.11 62.38 -3.69
C LYS A 22 -22.20 61.38 -4.40
N LYS A 23 -20.89 61.63 -4.40
CA LYS A 23 -19.91 60.68 -4.95
C LYS A 23 -19.94 59.43 -4.06
N MET A 24 -20.47 58.34 -4.60
CA MET A 24 -20.38 57.03 -3.94
C MET A 24 -18.90 56.68 -3.79
N SER A 25 -18.52 56.28 -2.58
CA SER A 25 -17.13 55.90 -2.27
C SER A 25 -16.71 54.73 -3.16
N THR A 26 -15.62 54.90 -3.91
CA THR A 26 -14.98 53.87 -4.75
C THR A 26 -14.05 52.97 -3.93
N ARG A 27 -14.41 52.68 -2.67
CA ARG A 27 -13.61 51.77 -1.83
C ARG A 27 -13.74 50.37 -2.42
N VAL A 28 -12.68 49.90 -3.09
CA VAL A 28 -12.64 48.58 -3.70
C VAL A 28 -12.40 47.55 -2.59
N ASP A 29 -13.39 46.71 -2.35
CA ASP A 29 -13.28 45.59 -1.42
C ASP A 29 -12.56 44.43 -2.12
N MET A 30 -11.37 44.09 -1.64
CA MET A 30 -10.56 42.97 -2.15
C MET A 30 -10.89 41.65 -1.44
N THR A 31 -11.86 41.64 -0.51
CA THR A 31 -12.30 40.42 0.20
C THR A 31 -12.60 39.22 -0.72
N PRO A 32 -13.26 39.37 -1.90
CA PRO A 32 -13.42 38.24 -2.81
C PRO A 32 -12.09 37.73 -3.41
N MET A 33 -11.09 38.59 -3.60
CA MET A 33 -9.77 38.17 -4.11
C MET A 33 -8.93 37.44 -3.04
N VAL A 34 -9.06 37.84 -1.77
CA VAL A 34 -8.38 37.19 -0.65
C VAL A 34 -8.94 35.79 -0.40
N ASP A 35 -10.26 35.62 -0.50
CA ASP A 35 -10.91 34.32 -0.33
C ASP A 35 -10.52 33.33 -1.43
N LEU A 36 -10.44 33.78 -2.69
CA LEU A 36 -9.88 32.99 -3.80
C LEU A 36 -8.46 32.49 -3.52
N GLY A 37 -7.60 33.34 -2.95
CA GLY A 37 -6.23 32.94 -2.56
C GLY A 37 -6.21 31.92 -1.41
N PHE A 38 -7.05 32.10 -0.40
CA PHE A 38 -7.16 31.18 0.73
C PHE A 38 -7.71 29.81 0.31
N LEU A 39 -8.71 29.79 -0.58
CA LEU A 39 -9.24 28.57 -1.19
C LEU A 39 -8.16 27.83 -1.99
N LEU A 40 -7.31 28.54 -2.73
CA LEU A 40 -6.23 27.93 -3.50
C LEU A 40 -5.14 27.34 -2.59
N ILE A 41 -4.69 28.05 -1.56
CA ILE A 41 -3.66 27.53 -0.64
C ILE A 41 -4.18 26.29 0.10
N THR A 42 -5.43 26.31 0.56
CA THR A 42 -6.05 25.15 1.24
C THR A 42 -6.27 23.99 0.28
N PHE A 43 -6.75 24.24 -0.95
CA PHE A 43 -6.91 23.21 -1.98
C PHE A 43 -5.55 22.60 -2.40
N PHE A 44 -4.52 23.42 -2.63
CA PHE A 44 -3.18 22.94 -2.98
C PHE A 44 -2.52 22.18 -1.83
N MET A 45 -2.66 22.64 -0.58
CA MET A 45 -2.16 21.89 0.58
C MET A 45 -2.92 20.57 0.79
N LEU A 46 -4.24 20.53 0.60
CA LEU A 46 -5.01 19.29 0.73
C LEU A 46 -4.72 18.30 -0.42
N ALA A 47 -4.60 18.80 -1.66
CA ALA A 47 -4.26 17.97 -2.81
C ALA A 47 -2.82 17.42 -2.72
N THR A 48 -1.89 18.15 -2.10
CA THR A 48 -0.50 17.68 -1.92
C THR A 48 -0.35 16.63 -0.82
N THR A 49 -1.23 16.56 0.18
CA THR A 49 -1.17 15.49 1.19
C THR A 49 -1.65 14.15 0.66
N MET A 50 -2.54 14.12 -0.35
CA MET A 50 -3.00 12.88 -0.99
C MET A 50 -1.94 12.24 -1.91
N SER A 51 -0.96 13.02 -2.38
CA SER A 51 0.07 12.54 -3.32
C SER A 51 1.33 11.99 -2.66
N LYS A 52 1.40 11.92 -1.32
CA LYS A 52 2.53 11.26 -0.66
C LYS A 52 2.36 9.75 -0.78
N PRO A 53 3.25 9.03 -1.50
CA PRO A 53 3.20 7.57 -1.49
C PRO A 53 3.41 7.10 -0.04
N THR A 54 2.46 6.34 0.49
CA THR A 54 2.62 5.61 1.75
C THR A 54 3.65 4.50 1.51
N SER A 55 4.93 4.85 1.66
CA SER A 55 6.02 3.88 1.49
C SER A 55 6.01 2.89 2.65
N MET A 56 5.69 1.63 2.34
CA MET A 56 5.87 0.50 3.23
C MET A 56 7.36 0.12 3.25
N SER A 57 7.97 0.04 4.43
CA SER A 57 9.37 -0.41 4.56
C SER A 57 9.43 -1.92 4.35
N LEU A 58 9.82 -2.33 3.14
CA LEU A 58 9.99 -3.72 2.77
C LEU A 58 11.33 -4.19 3.35
N ALA A 59 11.30 -4.90 4.48
CA ALA A 59 12.47 -5.63 4.98
C ALA A 59 12.63 -6.92 4.16
N VAL A 60 12.95 -6.77 2.87
CA VAL A 60 13.40 -7.91 2.07
C VAL A 60 14.76 -8.31 2.64
N PRO A 61 14.94 -9.58 3.08
CA PRO A 61 16.26 -10.04 3.49
C PRO A 61 17.23 -9.78 2.33
N ASP A 62 18.30 -9.08 2.65
CA ASP A 62 19.25 -8.56 1.68
C ASP A 62 19.77 -9.73 0.84
N LYS A 63 19.59 -9.66 -0.48
CA LYS A 63 20.26 -10.57 -1.41
C LYS A 63 21.68 -10.04 -1.63
N THR A 64 22.45 -9.92 -0.56
CA THR A 64 23.88 -9.65 -0.69
C THR A 64 24.57 -10.94 -1.07
N GLU A 65 25.31 -10.89 -2.19
CA GLU A 65 26.05 -12.00 -2.80
C GLU A 65 27.21 -12.54 -1.93
N ASP A 66 27.38 -12.03 -0.71
CA ASP A 66 28.46 -12.39 0.20
C ASP A 66 27.94 -13.02 1.50
N GLN A 67 27.52 -14.28 1.41
CA GLN A 67 27.79 -15.28 2.45
C GLN A 67 27.39 -16.68 1.99
N GLU A 68 28.41 -17.50 1.74
CA GLU A 68 28.40 -18.97 1.78
C GLU A 68 28.05 -19.48 3.20
N LYS A 69 26.95 -19.01 3.79
CA LYS A 69 26.23 -19.80 4.76
C LYS A 69 25.20 -20.55 3.94
N PRO A 70 25.23 -21.90 3.90
CA PRO A 70 24.12 -22.64 3.31
C PRO A 70 22.89 -22.13 4.04
N THR A 71 22.06 -21.34 3.36
CA THR A 71 20.73 -21.02 3.85
C THR A 71 20.13 -22.38 4.06
N GLU A 72 19.98 -22.80 5.32
CA GLU A 72 19.45 -24.13 5.61
C GLU A 72 18.20 -24.26 4.74
N PRO A 73 18.11 -25.30 3.89
CA PRO A 73 17.01 -25.41 2.95
C PRO A 73 15.74 -25.20 3.74
N LEU A 74 15.01 -24.12 3.42
CA LEU A 74 13.86 -23.70 4.21
C LEU A 74 12.94 -24.90 4.29
N LYS A 75 12.87 -25.51 5.48
CA LYS A 75 12.05 -26.72 5.66
C LYS A 75 10.64 -26.34 5.29
N ALA A 76 10.06 -27.05 4.33
CA ALA A 76 8.71 -26.77 3.84
C ALA A 76 7.70 -26.62 4.97
N SER A 77 7.89 -27.38 6.07
CA SER A 77 7.09 -27.32 7.29
C SER A 77 6.98 -25.94 7.96
N LYS A 78 7.95 -25.05 7.73
CA LYS A 78 8.03 -23.68 8.29
C LYS A 78 7.53 -22.61 7.32
N VAL A 79 7.14 -22.99 6.10
CA VAL A 79 6.82 -22.07 5.01
C VAL A 79 5.33 -22.11 4.70
N LEU A 80 4.75 -20.92 4.53
CA LEU A 80 3.45 -20.74 3.86
C LEU A 80 3.72 -20.16 2.47
N THR A 81 3.37 -20.91 1.42
CA THR A 81 3.52 -20.46 0.04
C THR A 81 2.18 -19.94 -0.47
N LEU A 82 2.15 -18.69 -0.91
CA LEU A 82 1.00 -18.01 -1.48
C LEU A 82 1.20 -17.83 -2.99
N PHE A 83 0.23 -18.27 -3.78
CA PHE A 83 0.15 -18.08 -5.22
C PHE A 83 -1.01 -17.15 -5.53
N MET A 84 -0.73 -16.02 -6.16
CA MET A 84 -1.78 -15.05 -6.51
C MET A 84 -2.47 -15.50 -7.79
N GLY A 85 -3.76 -15.81 -7.75
CA GLY A 85 -4.52 -16.28 -8.89
C GLY A 85 -5.24 -15.17 -9.65
N ALA A 86 -6.05 -15.57 -10.64
CA ALA A 86 -7.00 -14.67 -11.30
C ALA A 86 -8.21 -14.38 -10.39
N ASN A 87 -8.96 -13.31 -10.69
CA ASN A 87 -10.23 -12.95 -10.02
C ASN A 87 -10.14 -12.71 -8.50
N ASP A 88 -9.02 -12.14 -8.04
CA ASP A 88 -8.78 -11.89 -6.61
C ASP A 88 -8.82 -13.17 -5.73
N ASP A 89 -8.54 -14.34 -6.33
CA ASP A 89 -8.38 -15.60 -5.58
C ASP A 89 -6.89 -15.84 -5.25
N VAL A 90 -6.62 -16.35 -4.06
CA VAL A 90 -5.29 -16.71 -3.56
C VAL A 90 -5.24 -18.21 -3.32
N TYR A 91 -4.31 -18.90 -3.97
CA TYR A 91 -4.03 -20.30 -3.70
C TYR A 91 -2.88 -20.42 -2.72
N TYR A 92 -2.92 -21.38 -1.80
CA TYR A 92 -1.85 -21.52 -0.82
C TYR A 92 -1.56 -22.97 -0.44
N LEU A 93 -0.31 -23.18 -0.04
CA LEU A 93 0.19 -24.41 0.56
C LEU A 93 0.80 -24.06 1.92
N ASP A 94 0.32 -24.71 2.99
CA ASP A 94 0.80 -24.49 4.35
C ASP A 94 1.65 -25.68 4.82
N GLY A 95 2.96 -25.46 4.97
CA GLY A 95 3.84 -26.48 5.55
C GLY A 95 4.21 -27.63 4.62
N ILE A 96 3.82 -27.57 3.34
CA ILE A 96 3.97 -28.63 2.34
C ILE A 96 4.67 -28.07 1.13
N ALA A 97 5.63 -28.82 0.60
CA ALA A 97 6.33 -28.45 -0.63
C ALA A 97 5.54 -28.89 -1.86
N ALA A 98 5.65 -28.14 -2.96
CA ALA A 98 4.87 -28.40 -4.17
C ALA A 98 5.26 -29.70 -4.90
N ASP A 99 6.42 -30.27 -4.58
CA ASP A 99 6.92 -31.56 -5.05
C ASP A 99 6.40 -32.76 -4.25
N ASP A 100 5.73 -32.54 -3.12
CA ASP A 100 5.07 -33.60 -2.34
C ASP A 100 3.79 -34.09 -3.05
N ASP A 101 3.57 -35.40 -3.06
CA ASP A 101 2.38 -36.04 -3.63
C ASP A 101 1.06 -35.52 -3.02
N LYS A 102 1.11 -34.95 -1.81
CA LYS A 102 -0.05 -34.37 -1.12
C LYS A 102 -0.38 -32.95 -1.58
N ALA A 103 0.53 -32.26 -2.27
CA ALA A 103 0.37 -30.87 -2.66
C ALA A 103 -0.91 -30.57 -3.48
N PRO A 104 -1.35 -31.42 -4.43
CA PRO A 104 -2.58 -31.17 -5.18
C PRO A 104 -3.84 -31.21 -4.31
N THR A 105 -3.85 -32.06 -3.28
CA THR A 105 -5.00 -32.25 -2.38
C THR A 105 -5.06 -31.19 -1.29
N GLU A 106 -3.91 -30.72 -0.83
CA GLU A 106 -3.78 -29.69 0.22
C GLU A 106 -3.74 -28.27 -0.33
N LEU A 107 -3.78 -28.09 -1.66
CA LEU A 107 -3.90 -26.78 -2.29
C LEU A 107 -5.25 -26.15 -1.94
N LYS A 108 -5.20 -25.17 -1.04
CA LYS A 108 -6.39 -24.46 -0.57
C LYS A 108 -6.53 -23.13 -1.31
N THR A 109 -7.77 -22.67 -1.40
CA THR A 109 -8.11 -21.39 -2.04
C THR A 109 -8.70 -20.47 -0.98
N THR A 110 -8.28 -19.22 -0.98
CA THR A 110 -8.78 -18.16 -0.10
C THR A 110 -8.91 -16.86 -0.88
N ARG A 111 -9.48 -15.83 -0.25
CA ARG A 111 -9.58 -14.48 -0.80
C ARG A 111 -8.82 -13.48 0.06
N TYR A 112 -8.50 -12.34 -0.53
CA TYR A 112 -7.85 -11.21 0.16
C TYR A 112 -8.69 -10.69 1.35
N GLY A 113 -8.03 -9.97 2.25
CA GLY A 113 -8.66 -9.39 3.42
C GLY A 113 -8.73 -10.37 4.60
N PHE A 114 -9.91 -10.47 5.23
CA PHE A 114 -10.09 -11.22 6.47
C PHE A 114 -9.74 -12.71 6.32
N ASP A 115 -10.10 -13.33 5.20
CA ASP A 115 -9.89 -14.76 4.99
C ASP A 115 -8.39 -15.09 4.89
N LEU A 116 -7.64 -14.37 4.05
CA LEU A 116 -6.18 -14.49 3.95
C LEU A 116 -5.50 -14.23 5.30
N ARG A 117 -5.93 -13.20 6.04
CA ARG A 117 -5.40 -12.89 7.37
C ARG A 117 -5.58 -14.04 8.35
N SER A 118 -6.75 -14.68 8.34
CA SER A 118 -7.04 -15.82 9.22
C SER A 118 -6.13 -17.01 8.92
N VAL A 119 -5.85 -17.27 7.64
CA VAL A 119 -4.94 -18.32 7.19
C VAL A 119 -3.52 -18.03 7.67
N ILE A 120 -3.03 -16.80 7.47
CA ILE A 120 -1.68 -16.42 7.90
C ILE A 120 -1.53 -16.56 9.41
N PHE A 121 -2.51 -16.13 10.21
CA PHE A 121 -2.45 -16.29 11.66
C PHE A 121 -2.51 -17.76 12.10
N ALA A 122 -3.32 -18.59 11.44
CA ALA A 122 -3.40 -20.01 11.73
C ALA A 122 -2.06 -20.71 11.47
N SER A 123 -1.45 -20.44 10.31
CA SER A 123 -0.14 -20.99 9.93
C SER A 123 0.98 -20.46 10.83
N GLN A 124 0.98 -19.16 11.14
CA GLN A 124 1.94 -18.56 12.06
C GLN A 124 1.86 -19.18 13.45
N LYS A 125 0.66 -19.34 14.01
CA LYS A 125 0.45 -19.98 15.32
C LYS A 125 0.91 -21.44 15.30
N ARG A 126 0.55 -22.20 14.25
CA ARG A 126 0.96 -23.60 14.08
C ARG A 126 2.48 -23.74 14.04
N ILE A 127 3.16 -22.92 13.24
CA ILE A 127 4.60 -23.01 13.00
C ILE A 127 5.39 -22.51 14.21
N ASN A 128 4.99 -21.40 14.83
CA ASN A 128 5.67 -20.85 16.00
C ASN A 128 5.42 -21.69 17.27
N ALA A 129 4.32 -22.43 17.36
CA ALA A 129 4.11 -23.39 18.44
C ALA A 129 5.01 -24.63 18.28
N ALA A 130 5.21 -25.09 17.04
CA ALA A 130 6.02 -26.27 16.75
C ALA A 130 7.52 -26.00 16.70
N ASN A 131 7.93 -24.74 16.49
CA ASN A 131 9.33 -24.35 16.34
C ASN A 131 9.68 -23.20 17.29
N PRO A 132 10.67 -23.36 18.17
CA PRO A 132 11.14 -22.25 18.99
C PRO A 132 11.74 -21.15 18.11
N LYS A 133 11.80 -19.93 18.67
CA LYS A 133 12.48 -18.80 18.04
C LYS A 133 13.94 -19.16 17.76
N ASP A 134 14.45 -18.66 16.65
CA ASP A 134 15.85 -18.85 16.28
C ASP A 134 16.78 -18.12 17.27
N LYS A 135 18.08 -18.40 17.20
CA LYS A 135 19.13 -17.79 18.04
C LYS A 135 19.11 -16.26 17.99
N ASP A 136 18.64 -15.69 16.88
CA ASP A 136 18.50 -14.24 16.66
C ASP A 136 17.14 -13.67 17.16
N GLY A 137 16.33 -14.47 17.85
CA GLY A 137 15.01 -14.08 18.36
C GLY A 137 13.91 -13.99 17.29
N ASN A 138 14.23 -14.38 16.05
CA ASN A 138 13.31 -14.36 14.93
C ASN A 138 12.33 -15.54 14.96
N GLU A 139 11.10 -15.30 14.50
CA GLU A 139 10.11 -16.35 14.32
C GLU A 139 10.53 -17.31 13.18
N ALA A 140 10.15 -18.58 13.33
CA ALA A 140 10.46 -19.62 12.35
C ALA A 140 9.56 -19.54 11.11
N PHE A 141 8.41 -18.88 11.23
CA PHE A 141 7.44 -18.71 10.16
C PHE A 141 7.97 -17.81 9.04
N VAL A 142 7.90 -18.30 7.80
CA VAL A 142 8.29 -17.57 6.59
C VAL A 142 7.16 -17.66 5.57
N VAL A 143 6.81 -16.54 4.95
CA VAL A 143 5.80 -16.49 3.87
C VAL A 143 6.50 -16.31 2.52
N VAL A 144 6.24 -17.20 1.58
CA VAL A 144 6.72 -17.06 0.20
C VAL A 144 5.57 -16.57 -0.65
N ILE A 145 5.70 -15.37 -1.22
CA ILE A 145 4.69 -14.74 -2.05
C ILE A 145 5.13 -14.90 -3.50
N LYS A 146 4.34 -15.64 -4.27
CA LYS A 146 4.55 -15.89 -5.69
C LYS A 146 3.45 -15.23 -6.51
N PRO A 147 3.69 -14.02 -7.04
CA PRO A 147 2.78 -13.45 -8.03
C PRO A 147 2.79 -14.33 -9.28
N THR A 148 1.67 -14.32 -10.01
CA THR A 148 1.53 -15.08 -11.26
C THR A 148 1.15 -14.14 -12.39
N ASP A 149 1.28 -14.59 -13.63
CA ASP A 149 1.01 -13.75 -14.81
C ASP A 149 -0.44 -13.24 -14.87
N VAL A 150 -1.37 -13.90 -14.18
CA VAL A 150 -2.79 -13.50 -14.11
C VAL A 150 -3.11 -12.56 -12.95
N SER A 151 -2.15 -12.34 -12.05
CA SER A 151 -2.33 -11.51 -10.88
C SER A 151 -2.02 -10.04 -11.17
N THR A 152 -2.74 -9.12 -10.53
CA THR A 152 -2.54 -7.69 -10.73
C THR A 152 -1.59 -7.08 -9.70
N TYR A 153 -1.04 -5.90 -9.98
CA TYR A 153 -0.24 -5.17 -9.00
C TYR A 153 -1.02 -4.87 -7.71
N LYS A 154 -2.33 -4.61 -7.83
CA LYS A 154 -3.23 -4.44 -6.67
C LYS A 154 -3.19 -5.67 -5.76
N ASN A 155 -3.26 -6.87 -6.35
CA ASN A 155 -3.19 -8.12 -5.58
C ASN A 155 -1.89 -8.26 -4.81
N MET A 156 -0.75 -7.88 -5.40
CA MET A 156 0.54 -7.89 -4.72
C MET A 156 0.53 -6.96 -3.50
N VAL A 157 0.08 -5.72 -3.69
CA VAL A 157 0.00 -4.72 -2.62
C VAL A 157 -0.94 -5.20 -1.52
N ASP A 158 -2.10 -5.76 -1.87
CA ASP A 158 -3.05 -6.31 -0.90
C ASP A 158 -2.41 -7.44 -0.05
N VAL A 159 -1.59 -8.33 -0.63
CA VAL A 159 -0.85 -9.35 0.16
C VAL A 159 0.17 -8.68 1.08
N LEU A 160 0.93 -7.69 0.59
CA LEU A 160 1.93 -7.01 1.39
C LEU A 160 1.31 -6.27 2.57
N ASP A 161 0.17 -5.60 2.36
CA ASP A 161 -0.59 -4.96 3.43
C ASP A 161 -1.05 -5.98 4.48
N GLU A 162 -1.52 -7.16 4.06
CA GLU A 162 -1.84 -8.23 4.99
C GLU A 162 -0.60 -8.72 5.77
N MET A 163 0.59 -8.78 5.17
CA MET A 163 1.83 -9.09 5.90
C MET A 163 2.17 -8.05 6.97
N ALA A 164 1.96 -6.76 6.69
CA ALA A 164 2.13 -5.71 7.71
C ALA A 164 1.13 -5.86 8.85
N ILE A 165 -0.13 -6.16 8.54
CA ILE A 165 -1.19 -6.29 9.53
C ILE A 165 -0.95 -7.51 10.44
N THR A 166 -0.53 -8.64 9.88
CA THR A 166 -0.18 -9.85 10.66
C THR A 166 1.18 -9.72 11.36
N LYS A 167 1.92 -8.64 11.12
CA LYS A 167 3.28 -8.40 11.63
C LYS A 167 4.26 -9.51 11.24
N THR A 168 4.05 -10.13 10.08
CA THR A 168 4.92 -11.17 9.56
C THR A 168 6.18 -10.53 8.97
N LYS A 169 7.30 -10.63 9.70
CA LYS A 169 8.55 -9.95 9.34
C LYS A 169 9.35 -10.65 8.25
N ARG A 170 9.14 -11.95 8.06
CA ARG A 170 9.92 -12.78 7.13
C ARG A 170 9.03 -13.19 5.96
N TYR A 171 9.18 -12.49 4.86
CA TYR A 171 8.58 -12.90 3.59
C TYR A 171 9.56 -12.75 2.44
N ALA A 172 9.36 -13.56 1.40
CA ALA A 172 10.15 -13.53 0.17
C ALA A 172 9.21 -13.39 -1.02
N LEU A 173 9.49 -12.42 -1.88
CA LEU A 173 8.85 -12.27 -3.18
C LEU A 173 9.64 -13.08 -4.21
N VAL A 174 8.97 -14.02 -4.88
CA VAL A 174 9.58 -14.90 -5.86
C VAL A 174 8.70 -14.95 -7.11
N ASP A 175 9.18 -14.33 -8.18
CA ASP A 175 8.40 -14.23 -9.43
C ASP A 175 8.41 -15.53 -10.25
N ALA A 176 9.33 -16.47 -9.95
CA ALA A 176 9.47 -17.72 -10.67
C ALA A 176 8.67 -18.87 -10.02
N LEU A 177 7.76 -19.46 -10.79
CA LEU A 177 7.10 -20.72 -10.46
C LEU A 177 7.96 -21.91 -10.89
N THR A 178 8.12 -22.89 -10.00
CA THR A 178 8.78 -24.18 -10.33
C THR A 178 7.84 -25.07 -11.14
N ASP A 179 8.40 -26.08 -11.82
CA ASP A 179 7.60 -27.01 -12.63
C ASP A 179 6.60 -27.81 -11.79
N ALA A 180 6.96 -28.14 -10.55
CA ALA A 180 6.07 -28.80 -9.59
C ALA A 180 4.88 -27.89 -9.21
N GLU A 181 5.13 -26.60 -8.94
CA GLU A 181 4.08 -25.63 -8.63
C GLU A 181 3.13 -25.41 -9.81
N LYS A 182 3.67 -25.31 -11.03
CA LYS A 182 2.85 -25.22 -12.24
C LYS A 182 1.95 -26.45 -12.42
N LYS A 183 2.44 -27.64 -12.08
CA LYS A 183 1.65 -28.88 -12.13
C LYS A 183 0.52 -28.88 -11.10
N VAL A 184 0.80 -28.41 -9.87
CA VAL A 184 -0.19 -28.31 -8.78
C VAL A 184 -1.25 -27.25 -9.07
N LEU A 185 -0.85 -26.11 -9.62
CA LEU A 185 -1.74 -24.99 -9.93
C LEU A 185 -2.53 -25.21 -11.23
N GLY A 186 -1.99 -25.98 -12.17
CA GLY A 186 -2.64 -26.34 -13.42
C GLY A 186 -3.10 -25.12 -14.21
N ASP A 187 -4.37 -25.11 -14.62
CA ASP A 187 -4.96 -24.03 -15.42
C ASP A 187 -5.48 -22.85 -14.58
N LYS A 188 -5.40 -22.92 -13.25
CA LYS A 188 -5.89 -21.87 -12.34
C LYS A 188 -5.07 -20.58 -12.40
N VAL A 189 -3.88 -20.67 -13.01
CA VAL A 189 -2.84 -19.64 -13.00
C VAL A 189 -2.36 -19.29 -14.42
N LYS A 190 -2.89 -19.95 -15.45
CA LYS A 190 -2.58 -19.61 -16.83
C LYS A 190 -3.46 -18.44 -17.30
N PRO A 191 -2.89 -17.46 -18.02
CA PRO A 191 -3.69 -16.45 -18.68
C PRO A 191 -4.67 -17.11 -19.65
N LYS A 192 -5.96 -16.77 -19.56
CA LYS A 192 -6.93 -17.10 -20.60
C LYS A 192 -6.57 -16.25 -21.82
N ASN A 193 -5.97 -16.88 -22.83
CA ASN A 193 -5.79 -16.30 -24.15
C ASN A 193 -7.14 -15.98 -24.81
#